data_AF-A0A736MGT8-F1
#
_entry.id   AF-A0A736MGT8-F1
#
_cell.length_a   1.000
_cell.length_b   1.000
_cell.length_c   1.000
_cell.angle_alpha   90.00
_cell.angle_beta   90.00
_cell.angle_gamma   90.00
#
_symmetry.space_group_name_H-M   'P 1'
#
loop_
_entity.id
_entity.type
_entity.pdbx_description
1 polymer ?
#
loop_
_entity_poly.entity_id
_entity_poly.type
_entity_poly.pdbx_seq_one_letter_code
_entity_poly.pdbx_strand_id
1 'polypeptide(L)'
;DYRFEAVQEDKSRGRAVGYIVKYISKNIDGHGLDGEVDKETGRPLKEEARRVKAWASRWNIRQFQQIGGAPVTIWRELRRLGDRELVLHPEIEAVRAVADAPDWQHYTMYQGGPFVARDDLTVRLYYSHTENGNDYGDTVSKIEGVYSPFADEEAIVYTRTASYNIVPKLKPTPGGGLPLTGREAAPWSSVNNCTQSPKPGEKSDSKPTELPRNIDDLRRYSRQQRQEITDRLKREPRLSADEAFTATINSMKTAINDASSTLWGPEVKAAYREFIDLTPEEQAEHWREKIHEEALQRAKNYASADAIYRQITFEIWQERQREEKQDNALQHLLTRWQQATRGKHE
;
A
#
# COMPACT_ATOMS: atom_id res chain seq x y z
N ASP A 1 -12.71 -31.55 10.35
CA ASP A 1 -12.96 -30.25 11.02
C ASP A 1 -12.95 -29.11 10.02
N TYR A 2 -14.10 -28.52 9.75
CA TYR A 2 -14.20 -27.33 8.92
C TYR A 2 -13.85 -26.11 9.77
N ARG A 3 -12.88 -25.29 9.32
CA ARG A 3 -12.40 -24.10 10.06
C ARG A 3 -13.39 -22.93 10.08
N PHE A 4 -14.51 -23.03 9.36
CA PHE A 4 -15.55 -22.02 9.35
C PHE A 4 -16.91 -22.64 8.96
N GLU A 5 -17.98 -22.04 9.45
CA GLU A 5 -19.36 -22.34 9.08
C GLU A 5 -19.86 -21.25 8.13
N ALA A 6 -20.27 -21.64 6.92
CA ALA A 6 -20.85 -20.72 5.95
C ALA A 6 -22.37 -20.62 6.17
N VAL A 7 -22.81 -19.57 6.85
CA VAL A 7 -24.23 -19.27 7.04
C VAL A 7 -24.68 -18.28 5.97
N GLN A 8 -25.74 -18.61 5.24
CA GLN A 8 -26.31 -17.73 4.22
C GLN A 8 -27.01 -16.53 4.90
N GLU A 9 -26.72 -15.31 4.42
CA GLU A 9 -27.32 -14.11 5.00
C GLU A 9 -28.81 -14.01 4.65
N ASP A 10 -29.64 -13.82 5.67
CA ASP A 10 -31.05 -13.48 5.52
C ASP A 10 -31.19 -12.00 5.10
N LYS A 11 -31.58 -11.79 3.85
CA LYS A 11 -31.73 -10.47 3.22
C LYS A 11 -32.80 -9.59 3.89
N SER A 12 -33.73 -10.17 4.64
CA SER A 12 -34.79 -9.42 5.32
C SER A 12 -34.30 -8.61 6.53
N ARG A 13 -33.16 -8.99 7.11
CA ARG A 13 -32.64 -8.41 8.36
C ARG A 13 -31.73 -7.19 8.20
N GLY A 14 -31.45 -6.76 6.96
CA GLY A 14 -30.72 -5.51 6.66
C GLY A 14 -29.51 -5.27 7.57
N ARG A 15 -28.57 -6.23 7.65
CA ARG A 15 -27.46 -6.16 8.61
C ARG A 15 -26.34 -5.28 8.04
N ALA A 16 -25.65 -4.54 8.92
CA ALA A 16 -24.45 -3.76 8.57
C ALA A 16 -23.40 -4.59 7.80
N VAL A 17 -23.39 -5.92 8.01
CA VAL A 17 -22.56 -6.88 7.29
C VAL A 17 -22.86 -6.87 5.79
N GLY A 18 -24.11 -7.00 5.37
CA GLY A 18 -24.50 -6.97 3.96
C GLY A 18 -24.12 -5.66 3.26
N TYR A 19 -24.18 -4.53 3.98
CA TYR A 19 -23.66 -3.25 3.47
C TYR A 19 -22.16 -3.33 3.21
N ILE A 20 -21.35 -3.78 4.19
CA ILE A 20 -19.89 -3.90 4.02
C ILE A 20 -19.53 -4.87 2.88
N VAL A 21 -20.16 -6.05 2.84
CA VAL A 21 -19.93 -7.07 1.80
C VAL A 21 -20.22 -6.50 0.42
N LYS A 22 -21.32 -5.74 0.26
CA LYS A 22 -21.65 -5.06 -1.01
C LYS A 22 -20.50 -4.21 -1.53
N TYR A 23 -19.85 -3.39 -0.70
CA TYR A 23 -18.74 -2.54 -1.15
C TYR A 23 -17.45 -3.31 -1.39
N ILE A 24 -17.19 -4.36 -0.61
CA ILE A 24 -16.04 -5.25 -0.85
C ILE A 24 -16.19 -5.96 -2.20
N SER A 25 -17.31 -6.63 -2.43
CA SER A 25 -17.56 -7.37 -3.68
C SER A 25 -17.46 -6.48 -4.91
N LYS A 26 -18.05 -5.27 -4.85
CA LYS A 26 -17.99 -4.29 -5.96
C LYS A 26 -16.56 -3.90 -6.36
N ASN A 27 -15.61 -3.85 -5.42
CA ASN A 27 -14.23 -3.43 -5.70
C ASN A 27 -13.29 -4.60 -6.07
N ILE A 28 -13.66 -5.86 -5.80
CA ILE A 28 -12.79 -7.00 -6.10
C ILE A 28 -12.72 -7.27 -7.61
N ASP A 29 -13.88 -7.34 -8.26
CA ASP A 29 -14.03 -7.75 -9.66
C ASP A 29 -15.07 -6.93 -10.44
N GLY A 30 -15.80 -6.05 -9.77
CA GLY A 30 -16.90 -5.28 -10.36
C GLY A 30 -18.15 -6.12 -10.63
N HIS A 31 -18.32 -7.26 -9.97
CA HIS A 31 -19.48 -8.12 -10.16
C HIS A 31 -20.78 -7.42 -9.76
N GLY A 32 -21.78 -7.46 -10.64
CA GLY A 32 -23.07 -6.77 -10.43
C GLY A 32 -23.04 -5.26 -10.69
N LEU A 33 -22.02 -4.78 -11.41
CA LEU A 33 -21.90 -3.39 -11.90
C LEU A 33 -21.94 -3.31 -13.44
N ASP A 34 -22.50 -4.32 -14.10
CA ASP A 34 -22.60 -4.35 -15.56
C ASP A 34 -23.57 -3.26 -16.04
N GLY A 35 -23.13 -2.42 -16.99
CA GLY A 35 -23.91 -1.31 -17.53
C GLY A 35 -23.86 -0.01 -16.70
N GLU A 36 -23.26 -0.04 -15.50
CA GLU A 36 -23.04 1.16 -14.70
C GLU A 36 -21.77 1.90 -15.16
N VAL A 37 -21.88 3.22 -15.29
CA VAL A 37 -20.78 4.11 -15.67
C VAL A 37 -20.40 5.03 -14.52
N ASP A 38 -19.11 5.28 -14.42
CA ASP A 38 -18.57 6.18 -13.41
C ASP A 38 -18.95 7.61 -13.79
N LYS A 39 -19.48 8.36 -12.82
CA LYS A 39 -19.96 9.72 -13.04
C LYS A 39 -18.82 10.70 -13.25
N GLU A 40 -17.63 10.39 -12.74
CA GLU A 40 -16.46 11.25 -12.86
C GLU A 40 -15.69 10.99 -14.16
N THR A 41 -15.39 9.72 -14.46
CA THR A 41 -14.59 9.35 -15.64
C THR A 41 -15.40 9.00 -16.88
N GLY A 42 -16.71 8.75 -16.75
CA GLY A 42 -17.58 8.27 -17.83
C GLY A 42 -17.28 6.84 -18.28
N ARG A 43 -16.42 6.10 -17.57
CA ARG A 43 -15.99 4.75 -17.94
C ARG A 43 -16.82 3.67 -17.24
N PRO A 44 -16.88 2.44 -17.78
CA PRO A 44 -17.58 1.34 -17.13
C PRO A 44 -17.00 1.05 -15.73
N LEU A 45 -17.86 0.97 -14.70
CA LEU A 45 -17.45 0.73 -13.31
C LEU A 45 -16.62 -0.56 -13.16
N LYS A 46 -16.92 -1.57 -13.97
CA LYS A 46 -16.21 -2.85 -14.00
C LYS A 46 -14.73 -2.71 -14.39
N GLU A 47 -14.41 -1.79 -15.29
CA GLU A 47 -13.02 -1.52 -15.67
C GLU A 47 -12.30 -0.71 -14.59
N GLU A 48 -12.98 0.29 -14.02
CA GLU A 48 -12.40 1.12 -12.96
C GLU A 48 -12.10 0.31 -11.69
N ALA A 49 -12.98 -0.62 -11.29
CA ALA A 49 -12.71 -1.54 -10.19
C ALA A 49 -11.38 -2.31 -10.37
N ARG A 50 -11.09 -2.76 -11.60
CA ARG A 50 -9.81 -3.44 -11.92
C ARG A 50 -8.62 -2.49 -11.85
N ARG A 51 -8.76 -1.25 -12.33
CA ARG A 51 -7.70 -0.22 -12.28
C ARG A 51 -7.37 0.16 -10.85
N VAL A 52 -8.39 0.43 -10.04
CA VAL A 52 -8.26 0.76 -8.61
C VAL A 52 -7.56 -0.37 -7.87
N LYS A 53 -7.94 -1.62 -8.12
CA LYS A 53 -7.27 -2.80 -7.55
C LYS A 53 -5.81 -2.93 -8.00
N ALA A 54 -5.52 -2.70 -9.28
CA ALA A 54 -4.15 -2.73 -9.81
C ALA A 54 -3.28 -1.63 -9.19
N TRP A 55 -3.83 -0.42 -9.05
CA TRP A 55 -3.17 0.70 -8.41
C TRP A 55 -2.88 0.40 -6.93
N ALA A 56 -3.90 0.01 -6.16
CA ALA A 56 -3.73 -0.33 -4.75
C ALA A 56 -2.68 -1.44 -4.55
N SER A 57 -2.68 -2.45 -5.43
CA SER A 57 -1.68 -3.53 -5.38
C SER A 57 -0.26 -3.03 -5.69
N ARG A 58 -0.10 -2.16 -6.69
CA ARG A 58 1.20 -1.58 -7.07
C ARG A 58 1.81 -0.76 -5.92
N TRP A 59 0.98 -0.06 -5.15
CA TRP A 59 1.42 0.79 -4.05
C TRP A 59 1.30 0.13 -2.67
N ASN A 60 0.94 -1.16 -2.62
CA ASN A 60 0.73 -1.90 -1.38
C ASN A 60 -0.27 -1.23 -0.41
N ILE A 61 -1.32 -0.62 -0.96
CA ILE A 61 -2.36 0.08 -0.21
C ILE A 61 -3.44 -0.92 0.22
N ARG A 62 -3.71 -0.98 1.53
CA ARG A 62 -4.75 -1.84 2.09
C ARG A 62 -6.13 -1.25 1.82
N GLN A 63 -6.87 -1.87 0.91
CA GLN A 63 -8.28 -1.55 0.66
C GLN A 63 -9.14 -2.07 1.83
N PHE A 64 -10.15 -1.30 2.23
CA PHE A 64 -11.06 -1.63 3.35
C PHE A 64 -10.40 -1.71 4.73
N GLN A 65 -9.30 -0.98 4.94
CA GLN A 65 -8.74 -0.85 6.28
C GLN A 65 -9.74 -0.11 7.17
N GLN A 66 -10.25 -0.79 8.20
CA GLN A 66 -11.04 -0.14 9.23
C GLN A 66 -10.18 0.91 9.94
N ILE A 67 -10.72 2.12 10.06
CA ILE A 67 -10.08 3.22 10.78
C ILE A 67 -10.71 3.25 12.19
N GLY A 68 -9.85 3.28 13.21
CA GLY A 68 -10.28 3.20 14.62
C GLY A 68 -10.46 1.77 15.14
N GLY A 69 -10.90 1.65 16.38
CA GLY A 69 -11.10 0.38 17.09
C GLY A 69 -9.82 -0.25 17.66
N ALA A 70 -10.01 -1.33 18.41
CA ALA A 70 -8.91 -2.03 19.05
C ALA A 70 -8.00 -2.74 18.01
N PRO A 71 -6.67 -2.63 18.12
CA PRO A 71 -5.75 -3.13 17.11
C PRO A 71 -5.68 -4.66 17.09
N VAL A 72 -5.88 -5.25 15.92
CA VAL A 72 -5.78 -6.73 15.71
C VAL A 72 -4.35 -7.24 15.90
N THR A 73 -3.33 -6.41 15.65
CA THR A 73 -1.93 -6.82 15.83
C THR A 73 -1.64 -7.13 17.30
N ILE A 74 -2.14 -6.32 18.23
CA ILE A 74 -1.94 -6.53 19.68
C ILE A 74 -2.66 -7.80 20.12
N TRP A 75 -3.91 -8.01 19.69
CA TRP A 75 -4.64 -9.26 19.89
C TRP A 75 -3.81 -10.49 19.49
N ARG A 76 -3.17 -10.44 18.31
CA ARG A 76 -2.32 -11.54 17.84
C ARG A 76 -1.07 -11.71 18.69
N GLU A 77 -0.43 -10.62 19.09
CA GLU A 77 0.79 -10.67 19.92
C GLU A 77 0.49 -11.20 21.34
N LEU A 78 -0.62 -10.81 21.97
CA LEU A 78 -1.05 -11.35 23.27
C LEU A 78 -1.28 -12.85 23.21
N ARG A 79 -1.92 -13.34 22.15
CA ARG A 79 -2.13 -14.78 21.94
C ARG A 79 -0.87 -15.57 21.63
N ARG A 80 0.23 -14.92 21.24
CA ARG A 80 1.54 -15.60 21.09
C ARG A 80 2.15 -15.96 22.44
N LEU A 81 1.75 -15.28 23.52
CA LEU A 81 2.24 -15.58 24.86
C LEU A 81 1.80 -16.99 25.31
N GLY A 82 0.65 -17.47 24.83
CA GLY A 82 0.12 -18.79 25.19
C GLY A 82 -0.01 -18.95 26.70
N ASP A 83 0.16 -20.17 27.20
CA ASP A 83 0.09 -20.52 28.64
C ASP A 83 1.41 -20.29 29.39
N ARG A 84 2.27 -19.39 28.92
CA ARG A 84 3.49 -19.08 29.67
C ARG A 84 3.07 -18.53 31.05
N GLU A 85 3.57 -19.17 32.12
CA GLU A 85 3.48 -18.64 33.48
C GLU A 85 4.30 -17.35 33.56
N LEU A 86 3.66 -16.25 33.20
CA LEU A 86 4.20 -14.90 33.29
C LEU A 86 3.38 -14.17 34.34
N VAL A 87 4.07 -13.59 35.33
CA VAL A 87 3.46 -12.60 36.21
C VAL A 87 3.30 -11.34 35.37
N LEU A 88 2.12 -11.20 34.76
CA LEU A 88 1.79 -10.04 33.94
C LEU A 88 1.13 -8.96 34.81
N HIS A 89 1.34 -7.71 34.41
CA HIS A 89 0.63 -6.58 35.03
C HIS A 89 -0.89 -6.76 34.86
N PRO A 90 -1.70 -6.33 35.85
CA PRO A 90 -3.14 -6.52 35.83
C PRO A 90 -3.81 -5.98 34.56
N GLU A 91 -3.35 -4.84 34.00
CA GLU A 91 -3.94 -4.31 32.76
C GLU A 91 -3.67 -5.20 31.56
N ILE A 92 -2.46 -5.76 31.44
CA ILE A 92 -2.07 -6.62 30.33
C ILE A 92 -2.77 -7.97 30.44
N GLU A 93 -2.86 -8.53 31.66
CA GLU A 93 -3.48 -9.82 31.88
C GLU A 93 -4.99 -9.79 31.60
N ALA A 94 -5.68 -8.72 31.98
CA ALA A 94 -7.10 -8.56 31.67
C ALA A 94 -7.37 -8.60 30.16
N VAL A 95 -6.53 -7.94 29.36
CA VAL A 95 -6.65 -7.94 27.90
C VAL A 95 -6.22 -9.27 27.30
N ARG A 96 -5.15 -9.90 27.83
CA ARG A 96 -4.66 -11.22 27.40
C ARG A 96 -5.72 -12.31 27.61
N ALA A 97 -6.30 -12.39 28.80
CA ALA A 97 -7.27 -13.41 29.16
C ALA A 97 -8.47 -13.41 28.19
N VAL A 98 -8.96 -12.22 27.84
CA VAL A 98 -10.06 -12.05 26.89
C VAL A 98 -9.64 -12.38 25.45
N ALA A 99 -8.40 -12.04 25.06
CA ALA A 99 -7.86 -12.39 23.76
C ALA A 99 -7.66 -13.90 23.56
N ASP A 100 -7.32 -14.61 24.64
CA ASP A 100 -7.17 -16.06 24.66
C ASP A 100 -8.51 -16.80 24.70
N ALA A 101 -9.56 -16.17 25.25
CA ALA A 101 -10.97 -16.63 25.28
C ALA A 101 -11.77 -16.34 23.97
N PRO A 102 -11.10 -16.24 22.81
CA PRO A 102 -11.52 -15.53 21.59
C PRO A 102 -12.64 -14.47 21.64
N ASP A 103 -12.80 -13.70 22.71
CA ASP A 103 -13.89 -12.72 22.83
C ASP A 103 -13.48 -11.32 22.32
N TRP A 104 -13.77 -11.05 21.05
CA TRP A 104 -13.45 -9.76 20.43
C TRP A 104 -14.20 -8.57 21.03
N GLN A 105 -15.43 -8.78 21.49
CA GLN A 105 -16.27 -7.72 22.04
C GLN A 105 -15.66 -7.20 23.34
N HIS A 106 -15.38 -8.10 24.27
CA HIS A 106 -14.77 -7.74 25.54
C HIS A 106 -13.37 -7.18 25.32
N TYR A 107 -12.57 -7.72 24.40
CA TYR A 107 -11.25 -7.17 24.12
C TYR A 107 -11.30 -5.73 23.65
N THR A 108 -12.28 -5.41 22.80
CA THR A 108 -12.51 -4.03 22.36
C THR A 108 -12.82 -3.13 23.55
N MET A 109 -13.62 -3.61 24.52
CA MET A 109 -13.95 -2.84 25.73
C MET A 109 -12.75 -2.69 26.68
N TYR A 110 -12.01 -3.76 26.95
CA TYR A 110 -10.80 -3.73 27.80
C TYR A 110 -9.66 -2.91 27.20
N GLN A 111 -9.67 -2.68 25.88
CA GLN A 111 -8.76 -1.74 25.23
C GLN A 111 -9.16 -0.26 25.34
N GLY A 112 -10.24 0.05 26.07
CA GLY A 112 -10.77 1.41 26.21
C GLY A 112 -12.01 1.69 25.35
N GLY A 113 -12.53 0.68 24.65
CA GLY A 113 -13.74 0.76 23.85
C GLY A 113 -13.50 0.98 22.35
N PRO A 114 -14.58 0.99 21.55
CA PRO A 114 -14.49 1.06 20.09
C PRO A 114 -14.01 2.41 19.56
N PHE A 115 -14.16 3.49 20.34
CA PHE A 115 -13.81 4.86 19.97
C PHE A 115 -12.61 5.42 20.75
N VAL A 116 -11.86 4.55 21.44
CA VAL A 116 -10.65 4.95 22.17
C VAL A 116 -9.63 5.61 21.23
N ALA A 117 -8.99 6.68 21.69
CA ALA A 117 -7.86 7.25 20.97
C ALA A 117 -6.68 6.27 21.00
N ARG A 118 -5.81 6.32 19.99
CA ARG A 118 -4.61 5.47 19.98
C ARG A 118 -3.70 5.74 21.18
N ASP A 119 -3.70 6.98 21.64
CA ASP A 119 -2.93 7.45 22.79
C ASP A 119 -3.57 7.10 24.14
N ASP A 120 -4.72 6.43 24.15
CA ASP A 120 -5.41 5.99 25.38
C ASP A 120 -5.61 4.46 25.41
N LEU A 121 -4.99 3.71 24.48
CA LEU A 121 -5.03 2.25 24.47
C LEU A 121 -4.36 1.67 25.71
N THR A 122 -5.02 0.69 26.35
CA THR A 122 -4.54 0.00 27.56
C THR A 122 -3.32 -0.88 27.31
N VAL A 123 -3.22 -1.48 26.12
CA VAL A 123 -2.02 -2.22 25.70
C VAL A 123 -1.57 -1.71 24.33
N ARG A 124 -0.26 -1.55 24.15
CA ARG A 124 0.38 -1.08 22.91
C ARG A 124 1.47 -2.03 22.43
N LEU A 125 1.86 -1.87 21.17
CA LEU A 125 2.97 -2.60 20.58
C LEU A 125 4.29 -1.94 20.97
N TYR A 126 5.22 -2.75 21.43
CA TYR A 126 6.60 -2.34 21.63
C TYR A 126 7.39 -2.61 20.34
N TYR A 127 7.96 -1.56 19.77
CA TYR A 127 8.80 -1.60 18.58
C TYR A 127 10.26 -1.37 18.95
N SER A 128 11.16 -2.22 18.45
CA SER A 128 12.58 -1.90 18.37
C SER A 128 12.89 -1.27 17.01
N HIS A 129 13.73 -0.23 17.05
CA HIS A 129 14.21 0.46 15.86
C HIS A 129 15.69 0.12 15.66
N THR A 130 16.01 -0.42 14.49
CA THR A 130 17.39 -0.64 14.08
C THR A 130 17.73 0.38 13.01
N GLU A 131 18.58 1.34 13.36
CA GLU A 131 19.14 2.31 12.43
C GLU A 131 20.01 1.58 11.39
N ASN A 132 19.86 1.94 10.11
CA ASN A 132 20.53 1.26 8.98
C ASN A 132 20.31 -0.26 8.95
N GLY A 133 19.11 -0.70 9.32
CA GLY A 133 18.78 -2.13 9.48
C GLY A 133 18.62 -2.91 8.18
N ASN A 134 18.56 -2.24 7.02
CA ASN A 134 18.53 -2.88 5.70
C ASN A 134 19.77 -2.52 4.86
N ASP A 135 19.99 -3.28 3.78
CA ASP A 135 21.10 -3.07 2.84
C ASP A 135 21.07 -1.69 2.15
N TYR A 136 19.98 -0.95 2.29
CA TYR A 136 19.76 0.38 1.72
C TYR A 136 19.96 1.53 2.73
N GLY A 137 20.28 1.22 4.00
CA GLY A 137 20.46 2.21 5.06
C GLY A 137 19.17 2.76 5.68
N ASP A 138 18.00 2.18 5.38
CA ASP A 138 16.74 2.59 6.01
C ASP A 138 16.64 2.08 7.46
N THR A 139 15.98 2.87 8.31
CA THR A 139 15.62 2.47 9.67
C THR A 139 14.48 1.46 9.62
N VAL A 140 14.71 0.26 10.14
CA VAL A 140 13.71 -0.81 10.17
C VAL A 140 13.07 -0.88 11.56
N SER A 141 11.73 -0.80 11.60
CA SER A 141 10.98 -1.03 12.83
C SER A 141 10.54 -2.49 12.93
N LYS A 142 10.78 -3.12 14.08
CA LYS A 142 10.42 -4.50 14.35
C LYS A 142 9.57 -4.57 15.62
N ILE A 143 8.46 -5.30 15.55
CA ILE A 143 7.65 -5.59 16.73
C ILE A 143 8.42 -6.60 17.59
N GLU A 144 8.70 -6.26 18.84
CA GLU A 144 9.34 -7.16 19.81
C GLU A 144 8.38 -7.68 20.87
N GLY A 145 7.37 -6.88 21.21
CA GLY A 145 6.50 -7.19 22.33
C GLY A 145 5.29 -6.29 22.44
N VAL A 146 4.71 -6.33 23.64
CA VAL A 146 3.61 -5.47 24.07
C VAL A 146 3.95 -4.81 25.40
N TYR A 147 3.40 -3.64 25.65
CA TYR A 147 3.52 -2.94 26.93
C TYR A 147 2.21 -2.21 27.25
N SER A 148 2.00 -1.86 28.51
CA SER A 148 0.88 -1.02 28.94
C SER A 148 1.43 0.37 29.30
N PRO A 149 0.84 1.48 28.79
CA PRO A 149 1.22 2.82 29.19
C PRO A 149 0.70 3.20 30.59
N PHE A 150 -0.24 2.44 31.15
CA PHE A 150 -0.79 2.64 32.49
C PHE A 150 -0.05 1.84 33.56
N ALA A 151 0.79 0.89 33.14
CA ALA A 151 1.69 0.16 34.02
C ALA A 151 3.02 0.91 34.16
N ASP A 152 3.78 0.60 35.22
CA ASP A 152 5.12 1.16 35.44
C ASP A 152 6.06 0.91 34.23
N GLU A 153 7.07 1.77 34.05
CA GLU A 153 7.93 1.84 32.84
C GLU A 153 8.67 0.53 32.48
N GLU A 154 8.72 -0.45 33.41
CA GLU A 154 9.36 -1.76 33.22
C GLU A 154 8.41 -2.85 32.68
N ALA A 155 7.13 -2.53 32.42
CA ALA A 155 6.10 -3.49 32.00
C ALA A 155 6.17 -3.89 30.51
N ILE A 156 7.37 -4.15 29.97
CA ILE A 156 7.56 -4.62 28.59
C ILE A 156 7.52 -6.15 28.57
N VAL A 157 6.58 -6.70 27.81
CA VAL A 157 6.42 -8.13 27.61
C VAL A 157 6.89 -8.52 26.22
N TYR A 158 8.02 -9.23 26.15
CA TYR A 158 8.56 -9.72 24.88
C TYR A 158 7.79 -10.92 24.36
N THR A 159 7.15 -10.77 23.20
CA THR A 159 6.34 -11.82 22.55
C THR A 159 7.15 -12.60 21.53
N ARG A 160 8.15 -11.96 20.90
CA ARG A 160 8.93 -12.53 19.80
C ARG A 160 10.36 -12.86 20.21
N THR A 161 10.51 -13.98 20.90
CA THR A 161 11.83 -14.47 21.36
C THR A 161 12.59 -15.29 20.32
N ALA A 162 11.95 -15.72 19.23
CA ALA A 162 12.58 -16.54 18.20
C ALA A 162 13.23 -15.66 17.12
N SER A 163 14.52 -15.87 16.87
CA SER A 163 15.23 -15.34 15.71
C SER A 163 15.26 -16.39 14.59
N TYR A 164 15.07 -15.92 13.35
CA TYR A 164 15.12 -16.77 12.16
C TYR A 164 16.19 -16.24 11.23
N ASN A 165 17.09 -17.12 10.79
CA ASN A 165 18.12 -16.81 9.80
C ASN A 165 17.76 -17.49 8.48
N ILE A 166 17.91 -16.75 7.37
CA ILE A 166 17.73 -17.33 6.03
C ILE A 166 18.95 -18.22 5.75
N VAL A 167 18.74 -19.54 5.74
CA VAL A 167 19.78 -20.52 5.43
C VAL A 167 19.56 -21.05 4.01
N PRO A 168 20.61 -21.19 3.17
CA PRO A 168 20.52 -21.91 1.92
C PRO A 168 19.93 -23.31 2.15
N LYS A 169 18.99 -23.74 1.30
CA LYS A 169 18.43 -25.09 1.41
C LYS A 169 19.57 -26.12 1.34
N LEU A 170 19.72 -26.94 2.38
CA LEU A 170 20.65 -28.05 2.39
C LEU A 170 20.38 -28.94 1.17
N LYS A 171 21.41 -29.20 0.37
CA LYS A 171 21.34 -30.23 -0.67
C LYS A 171 21.05 -31.54 0.04
N PRO A 172 20.01 -32.30 -0.35
CA PRO A 172 19.74 -33.59 0.29
C PRO A 172 20.99 -34.47 0.17
N THR A 173 21.50 -34.95 1.30
CA THR A 173 22.64 -35.85 1.36
C THR A 173 22.33 -37.10 0.53
N PRO A 174 23.19 -37.49 -0.43
CA PRO A 174 22.99 -38.73 -1.15
C PRO A 174 23.12 -39.89 -0.15
N GLY A 175 22.00 -40.55 0.15
CA GLY A 175 21.95 -41.71 1.05
C GLY A 175 21.17 -41.51 2.37
N GLY A 176 20.71 -40.30 2.69
CA GLY A 176 19.80 -40.07 3.81
C GLY A 176 18.35 -40.30 3.38
N GLY A 177 17.72 -41.39 3.84
CA GLY A 177 16.36 -41.82 3.48
C GLY A 177 15.20 -40.94 3.98
N LEU A 178 15.30 -39.62 3.87
CA LEU A 178 14.17 -38.71 4.00
C LEU A 178 13.92 -38.03 2.65
N PRO A 179 12.99 -38.56 1.84
CA PRO A 179 12.59 -37.91 0.60
C PRO A 179 11.79 -36.66 0.98
N LEU A 180 12.47 -35.52 1.13
CA LEU A 180 11.84 -34.19 1.06
C LEU A 180 11.46 -33.87 -0.40
N THR A 181 10.88 -34.84 -1.11
CA THR A 181 10.07 -34.57 -2.29
C THR A 181 8.79 -33.93 -1.78
N GLY A 182 8.68 -32.61 -1.96
CA GLY A 182 7.58 -31.81 -1.43
C GLY A 182 6.21 -32.46 -1.66
N ARG A 183 5.56 -32.87 -0.58
CA ARG A 183 4.12 -33.13 -0.51
C ARG A 183 3.53 -32.46 0.73
N GLU A 184 2.29 -32.04 0.56
CA GLU A 184 1.22 -31.65 1.51
C GLU A 184 1.49 -30.61 2.60
N ALA A 185 2.69 -30.51 3.16
CA ALA A 185 3.03 -29.53 4.22
C ALA A 185 3.97 -28.41 3.77
N ALA A 186 4.35 -28.35 2.49
CA ALA A 186 5.07 -27.19 1.97
C ALA A 186 4.11 -25.98 1.99
N PRO A 187 4.51 -24.79 2.50
CA PRO A 187 3.65 -23.62 2.46
C PRO A 187 3.28 -23.32 1.00
N TRP A 188 1.98 -23.35 0.70
CA TRP A 188 1.45 -22.99 -0.61
C TRP A 188 1.66 -21.49 -0.82
N SER A 189 2.81 -21.09 -1.37
CA SER A 189 2.91 -19.78 -2.00
C SER A 189 2.25 -19.89 -3.36
N SER A 190 1.30 -18.99 -3.65
CA SER A 190 0.60 -18.90 -4.94
C SER A 190 1.51 -18.60 -6.14
N VAL A 191 2.83 -18.51 -5.90
CA VAL A 191 3.84 -18.10 -6.87
C VAL A 191 4.67 -19.30 -7.38
N ASN A 192 4.56 -20.49 -6.78
CA ASN A 192 5.40 -21.63 -7.15
C ASN A 192 4.73 -22.66 -8.08
N ASN A 193 3.97 -22.18 -9.07
CA ASN A 193 3.55 -22.97 -10.22
C ASN A 193 4.42 -22.61 -11.42
N CYS A 194 5.74 -22.74 -11.25
CA CYS A 194 6.67 -22.65 -12.36
C CYS A 194 6.51 -23.91 -13.22
N THR A 195 5.94 -23.73 -14.42
CA THR A 195 5.92 -24.71 -15.50
C THR A 195 7.27 -25.39 -15.63
N GLN A 196 7.27 -26.73 -15.63
CA GLN A 196 8.47 -27.56 -15.71
C GLN A 196 9.32 -27.14 -16.92
N SER A 197 10.64 -27.05 -16.73
CA SER A 197 11.57 -26.86 -17.83
C SER A 197 11.48 -28.05 -18.80
N PRO A 198 11.56 -27.83 -20.12
CA PRO A 198 11.59 -28.93 -21.08
C PRO A 198 12.77 -29.87 -20.81
N LYS A 199 12.57 -31.16 -21.07
CA LYS A 199 13.58 -32.21 -20.85
C LYS A 199 14.84 -31.90 -21.67
N PRO A 200 16.05 -32.15 -21.13
CA PRO A 200 17.29 -31.92 -21.88
C PRO A 200 17.34 -32.89 -23.07
N GLY A 201 17.18 -32.37 -24.29
CA GLY A 201 17.22 -33.17 -25.51
C GLY A 201 16.69 -32.49 -26.77
N GLU A 202 15.77 -31.53 -26.66
CA GLU A 202 15.27 -30.79 -27.83
C GLU A 202 16.12 -29.54 -28.06
N LYS A 203 17.17 -29.68 -28.89
CA LYS A 203 17.78 -28.52 -29.55
C LYS A 203 16.98 -28.23 -30.81
N SER A 204 16.21 -27.15 -30.83
CA SER A 204 15.70 -26.59 -32.08
C SER A 204 16.80 -25.71 -32.69
N ASP A 205 17.31 -26.11 -33.84
CA ASP A 205 18.33 -25.40 -34.62
C ASP A 205 17.78 -24.12 -35.30
N SER A 206 17.12 -23.26 -34.54
CA SER A 206 16.64 -21.95 -35.02
C SER A 206 17.57 -20.84 -34.57
N LYS A 207 17.88 -19.91 -35.47
CA LYS A 207 18.65 -18.69 -35.19
C LYS A 207 18.11 -18.00 -33.93
N PRO A 208 18.97 -17.42 -33.07
CA PRO A 208 18.53 -16.79 -31.83
C PRO A 208 17.48 -15.72 -32.08
N THR A 209 16.39 -15.74 -31.34
CA THR A 209 15.33 -14.73 -31.45
C THR A 209 15.92 -13.34 -31.11
N GLU A 210 15.68 -12.33 -31.95
CA GLU A 210 16.18 -10.97 -31.72
C GLU A 210 15.53 -10.33 -30.48
N LEU A 211 16.29 -9.49 -29.77
CA LEU A 211 15.76 -8.79 -28.61
C LEU A 211 14.74 -7.72 -29.06
N PRO A 212 13.52 -7.73 -28.51
CA PRO A 212 12.51 -6.74 -28.86
C PRO A 212 12.94 -5.35 -28.40
N ARG A 213 12.76 -4.35 -29.28
CA ARG A 213 13.10 -2.95 -28.99
C ARG A 213 12.10 -2.28 -28.05
N ASN A 214 10.86 -2.77 -27.96
CA ASN A 214 9.80 -2.22 -27.11
C ASN A 214 8.83 -3.31 -26.58
N ILE A 215 8.07 -2.97 -25.53
CA ILE A 215 7.00 -3.76 -24.89
C ILE A 215 5.89 -4.18 -25.87
N ASP A 216 5.57 -3.36 -26.86
CA ASP A 216 4.56 -3.71 -27.87
C ASP A 216 5.05 -4.78 -28.84
N ASP A 217 6.35 -4.80 -29.15
CA ASP A 217 6.95 -5.86 -29.95
C ASP A 217 7.00 -7.17 -29.17
N LEU A 218 7.33 -7.12 -27.87
CA LEU A 218 7.25 -8.27 -26.95
C LEU A 218 5.89 -8.97 -27.01
N ARG A 219 4.80 -8.22 -27.16
CA ARG A 219 3.44 -8.77 -27.24
C ARG A 219 3.17 -9.59 -28.51
N ARG A 220 3.97 -9.39 -29.57
CA ARG A 220 3.87 -10.11 -30.85
C ARG A 220 4.59 -11.46 -30.85
N TYR A 221 5.56 -11.67 -29.94
CA TYR A 221 6.30 -12.93 -29.83
C TYR A 221 5.45 -14.06 -29.24
N SER A 222 5.72 -15.28 -29.69
CA SER A 222 5.13 -16.50 -29.13
C SER A 222 5.60 -16.74 -27.69
N ARG A 223 4.86 -17.55 -26.92
CA ARG A 223 5.23 -17.85 -25.52
C ARG A 223 6.62 -18.51 -25.42
N GLN A 224 6.95 -19.40 -26.36
CA GLN A 224 8.24 -20.10 -26.39
C GLN A 224 9.39 -19.12 -26.66
N GLN A 225 9.21 -18.17 -27.59
CA GLN A 225 10.19 -17.15 -27.91
C GLN A 225 10.45 -16.21 -26.72
N ARG A 226 9.39 -15.80 -26.00
CA ARG A 226 9.55 -14.99 -24.78
C ARG A 226 10.32 -15.74 -23.70
N GLN A 227 10.05 -17.04 -23.55
CA GLN A 227 10.75 -17.88 -22.57
C GLN A 227 12.24 -18.00 -22.92
N GLU A 228 12.58 -18.25 -24.18
CA GLU A 228 13.96 -18.25 -24.68
C GLU A 228 14.69 -16.93 -24.39
N ILE A 229 14.05 -15.79 -24.69
CA ILE A 229 14.60 -14.45 -24.40
C ILE A 229 14.85 -14.28 -22.90
N THR A 230 13.90 -14.65 -22.05
CA THR A 230 14.05 -14.52 -20.60
C THR A 230 15.14 -15.42 -20.03
N ASP A 231 15.29 -16.64 -20.56
CA ASP A 231 16.31 -17.58 -20.11
C ASP A 231 17.71 -17.14 -20.55
N ARG A 232 17.83 -16.52 -21.73
CA ARG A 232 19.07 -15.86 -22.18
C ARG A 232 19.46 -14.70 -21.27
N LEU A 233 18.53 -13.79 -20.97
CA LEU A 233 18.77 -12.64 -20.07
C LEU A 233 19.09 -13.07 -18.62
N LYS A 234 18.68 -14.27 -18.20
CA LYS A 234 19.07 -14.84 -16.90
C LYS A 234 20.47 -15.43 -16.90
N ARG A 235 20.97 -15.89 -18.05
CA ARG A 235 22.33 -16.44 -18.22
C ARG A 235 23.37 -15.37 -18.50
N GLU A 236 22.97 -14.22 -19.03
CA GLU A 236 23.86 -13.08 -19.19
C GLU A 236 24.35 -12.59 -17.81
N PRO A 237 25.66 -12.39 -17.63
CA PRO A 237 26.20 -11.89 -16.38
C PRO A 237 25.63 -10.49 -16.13
N ARG A 238 24.87 -10.34 -15.05
CA ARG A 238 24.41 -9.02 -14.61
C ARG A 238 25.58 -8.31 -13.95
N LEU A 239 25.90 -7.13 -14.46
CA LEU A 239 26.73 -6.16 -13.74
C LEU A 239 26.09 -5.88 -12.37
N SER A 240 26.92 -5.64 -11.35
CA SER A 240 26.44 -5.14 -10.06
C SER A 240 25.60 -3.87 -10.27
N ALA A 241 24.65 -3.58 -9.38
CA ALA A 241 23.84 -2.36 -9.48
C ALA A 241 24.72 -1.10 -9.60
N ASP A 242 25.84 -1.08 -8.85
CA ASP A 242 26.84 0.00 -8.91
C ASP A 242 27.59 0.05 -10.25
N GLU A 243 27.93 -1.11 -10.82
CA GLU A 243 28.60 -1.20 -12.13
C GLU A 243 27.67 -0.80 -13.28
N ALA A 244 26.39 -1.20 -13.22
CA ALA A 244 25.38 -0.80 -14.18
C ALA A 244 25.09 0.71 -14.08
N PHE A 245 25.02 1.25 -12.87
CA PHE A 245 24.82 2.68 -12.63
C PHE A 245 26.00 3.51 -13.15
N THR A 246 27.23 3.11 -12.82
CA THR A 246 28.45 3.79 -13.30
C THR A 246 28.61 3.70 -14.82
N ALA A 247 28.33 2.56 -15.43
CA ALA A 247 28.34 2.42 -16.89
C ALA A 247 27.29 3.33 -17.55
N THR A 248 26.09 3.44 -16.98
CA THR A 248 25.03 4.30 -17.49
C THR A 248 25.40 5.78 -17.36
N ILE A 249 25.94 6.19 -16.21
CA ILE A 249 26.43 7.57 -16.00
C ILE A 249 27.55 7.90 -16.99
N ASN A 250 28.51 7.00 -17.18
CA ASN A 250 29.62 7.23 -18.11
C ASN A 250 29.13 7.32 -19.56
N SER A 251 28.13 6.52 -19.94
CA SER A 251 27.46 6.61 -21.24
C SER A 251 26.65 7.91 -21.42
N MET A 252 26.06 8.45 -20.35
CA MET A 252 25.33 9.72 -20.41
C MET A 252 26.28 10.91 -20.45
N LYS A 253 27.40 10.85 -19.72
CA LYS A 253 28.45 11.87 -19.74
C LYS A 253 29.09 12.05 -21.11
N THR A 254 29.22 10.98 -21.90
CA THR A 254 29.76 11.08 -23.27
C THR A 254 28.74 11.60 -24.28
N ALA A 255 27.44 11.50 -23.99
CA ALA A 255 26.37 11.96 -24.88
C ALA A 255 26.01 13.45 -24.67
N ILE A 256 26.25 13.99 -23.47
CA ILE A 256 25.99 15.38 -23.14
C ILE A 256 27.24 16.21 -23.48
N ASN A 257 27.37 16.59 -24.74
CA ASN A 257 28.17 17.78 -25.08
C ASN A 257 27.46 18.98 -24.45
N ASP A 258 28.13 19.60 -23.48
CA ASP A 258 27.63 20.57 -22.51
C ASP A 258 27.42 21.97 -23.13
N ALA A 259 26.57 22.05 -24.15
CA ALA A 259 26.17 23.31 -24.79
C ALA A 259 24.75 23.77 -24.39
N SER A 260 24.06 22.99 -23.55
CA SER A 260 22.66 23.25 -23.15
C SER A 260 22.49 23.76 -21.72
N SER A 261 23.58 23.84 -20.94
CA SER A 261 23.58 24.37 -19.56
C SER A 261 23.15 25.85 -19.50
N THR A 262 23.23 26.59 -20.60
CA THR A 262 22.88 28.02 -20.66
C THR A 262 21.37 28.30 -20.75
N LEU A 263 20.51 27.29 -21.00
CA LEU A 263 19.07 27.51 -21.22
C LEU A 263 18.22 27.37 -19.94
N TRP A 264 18.73 26.71 -18.91
CA TRP A 264 17.98 26.40 -17.68
C TRP A 264 18.30 27.39 -16.57
N GLY A 265 17.91 28.65 -16.76
CA GLY A 265 17.97 29.68 -15.72
C GLY A 265 19.40 29.95 -15.19
N PRO A 266 19.56 30.94 -14.30
CA PRO A 266 20.83 31.11 -13.62
C PRO A 266 21.16 29.85 -12.82
N GLU A 267 22.38 29.36 -12.99
CA GLU A 267 22.97 28.31 -12.16
C GLU A 267 22.66 28.63 -10.69
N VAL A 268 21.93 27.74 -10.01
CA VAL A 268 21.78 27.82 -8.56
C VAL A 268 23.15 27.49 -8.00
N LYS A 269 24.01 28.51 -7.92
CA LYS A 269 25.27 28.44 -7.20
C LYS A 269 24.87 28.12 -5.79
N ALA A 270 25.03 26.84 -5.42
CA ALA A 270 24.97 26.44 -4.04
C ALA A 270 25.84 27.45 -3.30
N ALA A 271 25.22 28.20 -2.38
CA ALA A 271 25.79 29.35 -1.71
C ALA A 271 26.89 28.90 -0.73
N TYR A 272 27.86 28.15 -1.23
CA TYR A 272 28.99 27.62 -0.48
C TYR A 272 30.19 28.53 -0.64
N ARG A 273 30.21 29.51 -1.56
CA ARG A 273 31.36 30.42 -1.72
C ARG A 273 31.36 31.62 -0.78
N GLU A 274 30.21 32.05 -0.26
CA GLU A 274 30.11 33.19 0.66
C GLU A 274 30.29 32.80 2.14
N PHE A 275 30.28 31.50 2.45
CA PHE A 275 30.21 31.01 3.84
C PHE A 275 31.38 30.10 4.24
N ILE A 276 32.43 29.99 3.40
CA ILE A 276 33.61 29.14 3.66
C ILE A 276 34.38 29.60 4.91
N ASP A 277 34.34 30.91 5.19
CA ASP A 277 35.14 31.52 6.26
C ASP A 277 34.40 31.68 7.59
N LEU A 278 33.13 31.24 7.69
CA LEU A 278 32.35 31.28 8.94
C LEU A 278 32.52 30.03 9.79
N THR A 279 32.40 30.18 11.11
CA THR A 279 32.46 29.04 12.03
C THR A 279 31.26 28.10 11.81
N PRO A 280 31.38 26.79 12.11
CA PRO A 280 30.29 25.83 11.90
C PRO A 280 28.99 26.17 12.64
N GLU A 281 29.09 26.88 13.77
CA GLU A 281 27.94 27.32 14.57
C GLU A 281 27.18 28.46 13.88
N GLU A 282 27.89 29.47 13.37
CA GLU A 282 27.30 30.58 12.60
C GLU A 282 26.68 30.09 11.28
N GLN A 283 27.30 29.10 10.63
CA GLN A 283 26.73 28.44 9.46
C GLN A 283 25.39 27.78 9.82
N ALA A 284 25.31 27.07 10.95
CA ALA A 284 24.08 26.40 11.39
C ALA A 284 22.96 27.39 11.72
N GLU A 285 23.27 28.53 12.35
CA GLU A 285 22.30 29.59 12.63
C GLU A 285 21.76 30.21 11.34
N HIS A 286 22.65 30.54 10.39
CA HIS A 286 22.24 31.09 9.10
C HIS A 286 21.43 30.09 8.26
N TRP A 287 21.72 28.79 8.38
CA TRP A 287 20.89 27.74 7.77
C TRP A 287 19.51 27.67 8.40
N ARG A 288 19.39 27.82 9.72
CA ARG A 288 18.09 27.87 10.41
C ARG A 288 17.27 29.09 9.99
N GLU A 289 17.89 30.26 9.89
CA GLU A 289 17.24 31.48 9.40
C GLU A 289 16.76 31.33 7.96
N LYS A 290 17.61 30.80 7.07
CA LYS A 290 17.24 30.58 5.67
C LYS A 290 16.11 29.56 5.51
N ILE A 291 16.11 28.48 6.29
CA ILE A 291 15.01 27.51 6.33
C ILE A 291 13.72 28.17 6.84
N HIS A 292 13.82 29.05 7.84
CA HIS A 292 12.68 29.80 8.37
C HIS A 292 12.09 30.75 7.32
N GLU A 293 12.94 31.51 6.62
CA GLU A 293 12.51 32.38 5.52
C GLU A 293 11.84 31.60 4.39
N GLU A 294 12.42 30.46 4.00
CA GLU A 294 11.83 29.60 2.97
C GLU A 294 10.48 29.02 3.44
N ALA A 295 10.36 28.63 4.71
CA ALA A 295 9.10 28.18 5.29
C ALA A 295 8.04 29.27 5.29
N LEU A 296 8.40 30.52 5.60
CA LEU A 296 7.50 31.68 5.51
C LEU A 296 7.06 31.96 4.08
N GLN A 297 7.96 31.86 3.09
CA GLN A 297 7.62 32.02 1.68
C GLN A 297 6.68 30.91 1.20
N ARG A 298 6.93 29.66 1.60
CA ARG A 298 6.02 28.54 1.32
C ARG A 298 4.65 28.74 1.97
N ALA A 299 4.59 29.20 3.21
CA ALA A 299 3.33 29.49 3.89
C ALA A 299 2.51 30.58 3.17
N LYS A 300 3.17 31.65 2.68
CA LYS A 300 2.52 32.69 1.86
C LYS A 300 1.98 32.12 0.55
N ASN A 301 2.74 31.24 -0.11
CA ASN A 301 2.30 30.57 -1.34
C ASN A 301 1.13 29.60 -1.10
N TYR A 302 1.10 28.91 0.03
CA TYR A 302 -0.04 28.08 0.42
C TYR A 302 -1.29 28.91 0.73
N ALA A 303 -1.13 30.05 1.41
CA ALA A 303 -2.24 30.95 1.69
C ALA A 303 -2.85 31.54 0.41
N SER A 304 -2.02 31.89 -0.59
CA SER A 304 -2.53 32.36 -1.89
C SER A 304 -3.23 31.24 -2.68
N ALA A 305 -2.69 30.02 -2.65
CA ALA A 305 -3.32 28.86 -3.27
C ALA A 305 -4.66 28.48 -2.60
N ASP A 306 -4.75 28.55 -1.26
CA ASP A 306 -6.00 28.31 -0.52
C ASP A 306 -7.08 29.35 -0.86
N ALA A 307 -6.69 30.62 -1.03
CA ALA A 307 -7.62 31.67 -1.47
C ALA A 307 -8.20 31.39 -2.87
N ILE A 308 -7.36 30.95 -3.81
CA ILE A 308 -7.79 30.56 -5.17
C ILE A 308 -8.71 29.34 -5.10
N TYR A 309 -8.37 28.33 -4.29
CA TYR A 309 -9.19 27.15 -4.11
C TYR A 309 -10.57 27.49 -3.55
N ARG A 310 -10.65 28.37 -2.56
CA ARG A 310 -11.92 28.86 -1.99
C ARG A 310 -12.76 29.62 -3.02
N GLN A 311 -12.15 30.40 -3.90
CA GLN A 311 -12.86 31.07 -4.98
C GLN A 311 -13.46 30.07 -5.98
N ILE A 312 -12.65 29.13 -6.47
CA ILE A 312 -13.11 28.10 -7.43
C ILE A 312 -14.23 27.25 -6.81
N THR A 313 -14.08 26.82 -5.56
CA THR A 313 -15.11 26.03 -4.87
C THR A 313 -16.41 26.82 -4.67
N PHE A 314 -16.33 28.12 -4.40
CA PHE A 314 -17.50 28.99 -4.32
C PHE A 314 -18.19 29.18 -5.68
N GLU A 315 -17.42 29.34 -6.76
CA GLU A 315 -17.95 29.44 -8.12
C GLU A 315 -18.69 28.17 -8.54
N ILE A 316 -18.10 26.99 -8.29
CA ILE A 316 -18.74 25.69 -8.54
C ILE A 316 -20.05 25.56 -7.74
N TRP A 317 -20.06 25.99 -6.48
CA TRP A 317 -21.27 25.97 -5.66
C TRP A 317 -22.38 26.87 -6.24
N GLN A 318 -22.04 28.07 -6.72
CA GLN A 318 -22.97 28.99 -7.36
C GLN A 318 -23.55 28.43 -8.67
N GLU A 319 -22.72 27.78 -9.50
CA GLU A 319 -23.19 27.14 -10.74
C GLU A 319 -24.20 26.04 -10.45
N ARG A 320 -23.90 25.18 -9.47
CA ARG A 320 -24.80 24.10 -9.05
C ARG A 320 -26.15 24.62 -8.55
N GLN A 321 -26.16 25.75 -7.84
CA GLN A 321 -27.40 26.40 -7.41
C GLN A 321 -28.20 27.00 -8.59
N ARG A 322 -27.54 27.43 -9.67
CA ARG A 322 -28.23 27.88 -10.89
C ARG A 322 -28.83 26.70 -11.66
N GLU A 323 -28.10 25.59 -11.78
CA GLU A 323 -28.58 24.35 -12.40
C GLU A 323 -29.81 23.80 -11.66
N GLU A 324 -29.77 23.71 -10.33
CA GLU A 324 -30.91 23.26 -9.52
C GLU A 324 -32.16 24.14 -9.69
N LYS A 325 -31.99 25.46 -9.88
CA LYS A 325 -33.09 26.38 -10.17
C LYS A 325 -33.65 26.18 -11.58
N GLN A 326 -32.79 25.95 -12.57
CA GLN A 326 -33.20 25.66 -13.95
C GLN A 326 -33.95 24.32 -14.03
N ASP A 327 -33.46 23.29 -13.36
CA ASP A 327 -34.11 21.98 -13.31
C ASP A 327 -35.48 22.05 -12.63
N ASN A 328 -35.61 22.77 -11.51
CA ASN A 328 -36.90 23.00 -10.87
C ASN A 328 -37.88 23.77 -11.78
N ALA A 329 -37.39 24.76 -12.53
CA ALA A 329 -38.22 25.50 -13.49
C ALA A 329 -38.70 24.59 -14.64
N LEU A 330 -37.83 23.74 -15.17
CA LEU A 330 -38.17 22.76 -16.19
C LEU A 330 -39.18 21.73 -15.67
N GLN A 331 -39.00 21.22 -14.44
CA GLN A 331 -39.96 20.31 -13.81
C GLN A 331 -41.33 20.97 -13.61
N HIS A 332 -41.36 22.23 -13.19
CA HIS A 332 -42.62 22.98 -13.04
C HIS A 332 -43.34 23.16 -14.38
N LEU A 333 -42.60 23.48 -15.46
CA LEU A 333 -43.16 23.57 -16.81
C LEU A 333 -43.67 22.21 -17.31
N LEU A 334 -42.93 21.13 -17.05
CA LEU A 334 -43.33 19.77 -17.42
C LEU A 334 -44.63 19.36 -16.73
N THR A 335 -44.73 19.64 -15.42
CA THR A 335 -45.92 19.36 -14.61
C THR A 335 -47.14 20.13 -15.13
N ARG A 336 -46.95 21.42 -15.46
CA ARG A 336 -48.01 22.28 -16.01
C ARG A 336 -48.48 21.80 -17.39
N TRP A 337 -47.55 21.35 -18.23
CA TRP A 337 -47.88 20.77 -19.54
C TRP A 337 -48.66 19.45 -19.41
N GLN A 338 -48.26 18.56 -18.49
CA GLN A 338 -48.98 17.31 -18.20
C GLN A 338 -50.41 17.55 -17.67
N GLN A 339 -50.61 18.59 -16.86
CA GLN A 339 -51.95 18.97 -16.40
C GLN A 339 -52.83 19.50 -17.55
N ALA A 340 -52.26 20.31 -18.44
CA ALA A 340 -52.98 20.88 -19.59
C ALA A 340 -53.37 19.82 -20.65
N THR A 341 -52.60 18.75 -20.78
CA THR A 341 -52.90 17.65 -21.72
C THR A 341 -53.92 16.65 -21.16
N ARG A 342 -53.96 16.44 -19.83
CA ARG A 342 -54.99 15.62 -19.18
C ARG A 342 -56.40 16.24 -19.26
N GLY A 343 -56.52 17.57 -19.21
CA GLY A 343 -57.82 18.26 -19.30
C GLY A 343 -58.44 18.37 -20.70
N LYS A 344 -57.83 17.79 -21.74
CA LYS A 344 -58.36 17.80 -23.13
C LYS A 344 -58.97 16.46 -23.58
N HIS A 345 -59.01 15.47 -22.70
CA HIS A 345 -59.54 14.12 -22.99
C HIS A 345 -60.77 13.73 -22.16
N GLU A 346 -61.38 14.69 -21.45
CA GLU A 346 -62.75 14.62 -20.92
C GLU A 346 -63.64 15.56 -21.74
#